data_AF-A0A0K0XUT2-F1
#
_entry.id   AF-A0A0K0XUT2-F1
#
_cell.length_a   1.000
_cell.length_b   1.000
_cell.length_c   1.000
_cell.angle_alpha   90.00
_cell.angle_beta   90.00
_cell.angle_gamma   90.00
#
_symmetry.space_group_name_H-M   'P 1'
#
loop_
_entity.id
_entity.type
_entity.pdbx_description
1 polymer ?
#
loop_
_entity_poly.entity_id
_entity_poly.type
_entity_poly.pdbx_seq_one_letter_code
_entity_poly.pdbx_strand_id
1 'polypeptide(L)'
;MSIISWDEFRRQQQGEYELTITPDELRIGDFIVRVDTLDGVPPITPRGQRVESFDQKQLFQRHCKRVVIDLQRCLNRRTSGTEASLSSAGALPRLTGKLDALRNSEITATRLVEAWQVYRRLSLVAQAQILSFHRHGHIDVADAKDAVEELLEAVPDHLACLIWFTHIKEPSRYAFQHGLNTALLTAGLAHAAGWTGKVAETLVLAALTHDLGMMRISLQTLRKKDALSAAERDHIRLHTRMGHELLAQNDGLPDAVASVALYHHEQADGRGYPEGLTREGIPAMARLVSVISAYQAMTTPRFHHGAMSHQQALGELWKLRGKQFDEEAVDAFSKFLGWAPPGTLMRLADGRRAVALHAVDGQRRPLVRLLHHRGEEFVFGVEIDLNDGPVSAGADGQGVVLLADGSGGVKHRELTRKLPPALAPHTAGTADESSPTQPRRERRQRPRVDAPRGTRILVVDDSRTIRESLRHMLEQSGYRIHLAESGEQGLELAERERPDLIILDIILPDISGFRALRRLRKHPGTRDLPVIMISGNSGAVEKFFLQRVGADDFIQKPFGRFEAFSAIERLIRAGALGRRLAG
;
A
#
# COMPACT_ATOMS: atom_id res chain seq x y z
N MET A 1 -29.38 29.74 25.55
CA MET A 1 -28.54 29.54 26.76
C MET A 1 -29.34 28.66 27.72
N SER A 2 -29.02 27.38 27.85
CA SER A 2 -29.70 26.52 28.84
C SER A 2 -29.14 26.81 30.23
N ILE A 3 -30.02 27.07 31.19
CA ILE A 3 -29.65 27.30 32.59
C ILE A 3 -29.32 25.94 33.20
N ILE A 4 -28.05 25.76 33.61
CA ILE A 4 -27.56 24.58 34.34
C ILE A 4 -28.28 24.55 35.71
N SER A 5 -28.67 23.37 36.18
CA SER A 5 -29.37 23.25 37.47
C SER A 5 -28.46 23.68 38.64
N TRP A 6 -29.05 24.23 39.70
CA TRP A 6 -28.30 24.70 40.87
C TRP A 6 -27.47 23.60 41.54
N ASP A 7 -27.98 22.36 41.53
CA ASP A 7 -27.25 21.19 42.05
C ASP A 7 -26.05 20.81 41.16
N GLU A 8 -26.20 20.90 39.84
CA GLU A 8 -25.12 20.64 38.89
C GLU A 8 -24.03 21.71 38.95
N PHE A 9 -24.40 22.98 39.16
CA PHE A 9 -23.46 24.07 39.45
C PHE A 9 -22.70 23.84 40.78
N ARG A 10 -23.41 23.35 41.81
CA ARG A 10 -22.82 23.07 43.13
C ARG A 10 -21.85 21.89 43.10
N ARG A 11 -22.16 20.83 42.35
CA ARG A 11 -21.27 19.67 42.15
C ARG A 11 -20.02 20.02 41.34
N GLN A 12 -20.13 20.89 40.32
CA GLN A 12 -18.96 21.42 39.59
C GLN A 12 -18.02 22.22 40.51
N GLN A 13 -18.56 22.97 41.47
CA GLN A 13 -17.74 23.73 42.44
C GLN A 13 -17.06 22.83 43.50
N GLN A 14 -17.52 21.60 43.69
CA GLN A 14 -17.00 20.67 44.71
C GLN A 14 -15.99 19.64 44.18
N GLY A 15 -15.67 19.64 42.88
CA GLY A 15 -14.65 18.75 42.31
C GLY A 15 -15.06 17.28 42.23
N GLU A 16 -16.35 16.94 42.32
CA GLU A 16 -16.85 15.55 42.31
C GLU A 16 -16.53 14.77 41.03
N TYR A 17 -16.13 15.46 39.96
CA TYR A 17 -15.76 14.86 38.67
C TYR A 17 -14.29 15.06 38.31
N GLU A 18 -13.44 15.51 39.24
CA GLU A 18 -12.01 15.67 38.97
C GLU A 18 -11.24 14.34 39.10
N LEU A 19 -10.39 14.03 38.12
CA LEU A 19 -9.48 12.90 38.17
C LEU A 19 -8.03 13.37 38.02
N THR A 20 -7.20 13.04 39.00
CA THR A 20 -5.75 13.24 38.93
C THR A 20 -5.11 12.10 38.17
N ILE A 21 -4.43 12.44 37.08
CA ILE A 21 -3.69 11.52 36.21
C ILE A 21 -2.23 11.95 36.11
N THR A 22 -1.39 11.03 35.68
CA THR A 22 -0.03 11.35 35.22
C THR A 22 -0.09 12.04 33.86
N PRO A 23 0.89 12.88 33.51
CA PRO A 23 0.97 13.50 32.18
C PRO A 23 1.01 12.49 31.02
N ASP A 24 1.47 11.27 31.26
CA ASP A 24 1.49 10.19 30.26
C ASP A 24 0.11 9.61 29.98
N GLU A 25 -0.76 9.60 30.99
CA GLU A 25 -2.15 9.19 30.89
C GLU A 25 -3.05 10.24 30.24
N LEU A 26 -2.57 11.48 30.11
CA LEU A 26 -3.27 12.60 29.48
C LEU A 26 -3.52 12.35 27.99
N ARG A 27 -4.75 12.58 27.52
CA ARG A 27 -5.17 12.34 26.14
C ARG A 27 -5.51 13.65 25.43
N ILE A 28 -5.39 13.64 24.10
CA ILE A 28 -5.98 14.70 23.28
C ILE A 28 -7.48 14.69 23.52
N GLY A 29 -8.04 15.86 23.79
CA GLY A 29 -9.43 16.07 24.15
C GLY A 29 -9.70 16.12 25.66
N ASP A 30 -8.75 15.80 26.54
CA ASP A 30 -8.98 15.93 27.99
C ASP A 30 -9.11 17.41 28.39
N PHE A 31 -10.04 17.70 29.31
CA PHE A 31 -10.24 19.05 29.84
C PHE A 31 -9.47 19.23 31.13
N ILE A 32 -8.41 20.02 31.10
CA ILE A 32 -7.51 20.23 32.24
C ILE A 32 -8.07 21.32 33.15
N VAL A 33 -8.23 20.98 34.43
CA VAL A 33 -8.67 21.90 35.48
C VAL A 33 -7.48 22.51 36.20
N ARG A 34 -6.50 21.68 36.56
CA ARG A 34 -5.27 22.09 37.26
C ARG A 34 -4.10 21.20 36.85
N VAL A 35 -2.90 21.71 37.02
CA VAL A 35 -1.64 20.97 36.80
C VAL A 35 -0.71 21.23 37.97
N ASP A 36 0.07 20.22 38.32
CA ASP A 36 1.20 20.36 39.24
C ASP A 36 2.47 20.35 38.41
N THR A 37 3.27 21.43 38.44
CA THR A 37 4.51 21.53 37.63
C THR A 37 5.71 20.85 38.29
N LEU A 38 6.75 20.59 37.50
CA LEU A 38 8.06 20.18 37.99
C LEU A 38 8.73 21.31 38.79
N ASP A 39 9.60 20.94 39.73
CA ASP A 39 10.28 21.92 40.59
C ASP A 39 11.19 22.84 39.76
N GLY A 40 11.08 24.15 39.96
CA GLY A 40 11.84 25.15 39.19
C GLY A 40 11.24 25.52 37.84
N VAL A 41 10.13 24.90 37.43
CA VAL A 41 9.36 25.30 36.23
C VAL A 41 8.27 26.31 36.64
N PRO A 42 8.15 27.47 35.97
CA PRO A 42 7.10 28.43 36.30
C PRO A 42 5.71 27.79 36.15
N PRO A 43 4.74 28.18 37.01
CA PRO A 43 3.42 27.55 37.03
C PRO A 43 2.74 27.74 35.67
N ILE A 44 2.54 26.63 34.97
CA ILE A 44 1.68 26.58 33.79
C ILE A 44 0.28 26.77 34.32
N THR A 45 -0.33 27.93 34.07
CA THR A 45 -1.70 28.18 34.53
C THR A 45 -2.66 27.56 33.52
N PRO A 46 -3.34 26.44 33.84
CA PRO A 46 -4.32 25.91 32.92
C PRO A 46 -5.58 26.78 33.06
N ARG A 47 -5.85 27.62 32.06
CA ARG A 47 -7.14 28.31 31.97
C ARG A 47 -8.20 27.31 31.48
N GLY A 48 -8.62 26.36 32.33
CA GLY A 48 -9.72 25.43 32.02
C GLY A 48 -9.77 25.04 30.54
N GLN A 49 -8.70 24.43 30.05
CA GLN A 49 -8.45 24.29 28.61
C GLN A 49 -8.47 22.83 28.21
N ARG A 50 -8.98 22.57 27.00
CA ARG A 50 -8.91 21.24 26.42
C ARG A 50 -7.51 21.01 25.85
N VAL A 51 -7.03 19.77 25.92
CA VAL A 51 -5.81 19.37 25.22
C VAL A 51 -6.17 19.21 23.74
N GLU A 52 -5.68 20.09 22.90
CA GLU A 52 -6.10 20.18 21.50
C GLU A 52 -5.00 19.78 20.51
N SER A 53 -3.75 19.70 20.96
CA SER A 53 -2.63 19.31 20.10
C SER A 53 -1.63 18.41 20.80
N PHE A 54 -0.87 17.66 19.99
CA PHE A 54 0.21 16.81 20.47
C PHE A 54 1.34 17.62 21.10
N ASP A 55 1.64 18.82 20.58
CA ASP A 55 2.59 19.75 21.19
C ASP A 55 2.15 20.17 22.59
N GLN A 56 0.85 20.44 22.76
CA GLN A 56 0.29 20.79 24.06
C GLN A 56 0.37 19.61 25.03
N LYS A 57 0.07 18.39 24.57
CA LYS A 57 0.27 17.17 25.37
C LYS A 57 1.74 16.99 25.78
N GLN A 58 2.68 17.12 24.84
CA GLN A 58 4.11 16.99 25.12
C GLN A 58 4.59 18.06 26.10
N LEU A 59 4.04 19.28 26.02
CA LEU A 59 4.34 20.35 26.97
C LEU A 59 3.93 19.94 28.40
N PHE A 60 2.76 19.34 28.60
CA PHE A 60 2.39 18.81 29.91
C PHE A 60 3.26 17.64 30.34
N GLN A 61 3.63 16.74 29.43
CA GLN A 61 4.54 15.63 29.73
C GLN A 61 5.94 16.10 30.17
N ARG A 62 6.45 17.18 29.57
CA ARG A 62 7.78 17.73 29.88
C ARG A 62 7.82 18.56 31.16
N HIS A 63 6.69 19.17 31.54
CA HIS A 63 6.69 20.24 32.54
C HIS A 63 5.80 19.97 33.75
N CYS A 64 4.95 18.94 33.72
CA CYS A 64 4.04 18.60 34.81
C CYS A 64 4.44 17.30 35.51
N LYS A 65 4.23 17.25 36.82
CA LYS A 65 4.26 16.02 37.63
C LYS A 65 2.91 15.30 37.56
N ARG A 66 1.82 16.07 37.61
CA ARG A 66 0.43 15.60 37.62
C ARG A 66 -0.48 16.55 36.87
N VAL A 67 -1.55 16.01 36.31
CA VAL A 67 -2.60 16.77 35.64
C VAL A 67 -3.93 16.34 36.23
N VAL A 68 -4.83 17.28 36.48
CA VAL A 68 -6.19 16.97 36.95
C VAL A 68 -7.17 17.37 35.87
N ILE A 69 -7.99 16.41 35.47
CA ILE A 69 -8.97 16.55 34.40
C ILE A 69 -10.39 16.57 34.98
N ASP A 70 -11.30 17.29 34.33
CA ASP A 70 -12.74 17.26 34.65
C ASP A 70 -13.39 16.14 33.83
N LEU A 71 -13.73 15.02 34.47
CA LEU A 71 -14.37 13.88 33.85
C LEU A 71 -15.69 14.26 33.17
N GLN A 72 -16.48 15.19 33.69
CA GLN A 72 -17.76 15.60 33.07
C GLN A 72 -17.55 16.44 31.80
N ARG A 73 -16.54 17.32 31.79
CA ARG A 73 -16.14 18.05 30.58
C ARG A 73 -15.37 17.16 29.61
N CYS A 74 -14.66 16.15 30.09
CA CYS A 74 -14.14 15.07 29.26
C CYS A 74 -15.28 14.18 28.71
N LEU A 75 -16.39 14.02 29.43
CA LEU A 75 -17.60 13.31 29.02
C LEU A 75 -18.36 14.06 27.90
N ASN A 76 -18.05 15.34 27.66
CA ASN A 76 -18.37 16.02 26.40
C ASN A 76 -17.49 15.52 25.23
N ARG A 77 -17.51 14.21 24.99
CA ARG A 77 -17.34 13.61 23.66
C ARG A 77 -18.54 13.91 22.74
N ARG A 78 -19.59 14.57 23.25
CA ARG A 78 -20.82 14.90 22.54
C ARG A 78 -21.41 16.23 22.99
N THR A 79 -20.79 17.37 22.67
CA THR A 79 -21.56 18.62 22.49
C THR A 79 -20.76 19.61 21.67
N SER A 80 -21.45 20.14 20.68
CA SER A 80 -21.14 21.25 19.79
C SER A 80 -20.61 22.49 20.51
N GLY A 81 -19.52 23.03 19.99
CA GLY A 81 -19.14 24.44 20.19
C GLY A 81 -17.81 24.63 20.89
N THR A 82 -16.72 24.50 20.13
CA THR A 82 -15.58 25.42 20.16
C THR A 82 -14.76 25.15 18.90
N GLU A 83 -14.60 26.18 18.08
CA GLU A 83 -13.75 26.18 16.90
C GLU A 83 -12.28 25.96 17.29
N ALA A 84 -11.57 25.25 16.41
CA ALA A 84 -10.11 25.10 16.35
C ALA A 84 -9.42 24.38 17.50
N SER A 85 -9.06 23.10 17.27
CA SER A 85 -7.66 22.68 17.12
C SER A 85 -7.55 21.14 17.12
N LEU A 86 -7.35 20.60 15.92
CA LEU A 86 -6.79 19.28 15.57
C LEU A 86 -5.84 19.45 14.37
N SER A 87 -5.29 20.67 14.22
CA SER A 87 -4.73 21.20 12.97
C SER A 87 -3.32 20.74 12.63
N SER A 88 -2.83 19.62 13.17
CA SER A 88 -1.64 18.97 12.59
C SER A 88 -2.00 18.15 11.32
N ALA A 89 -3.28 17.84 11.13
CA ALA A 89 -3.87 17.48 9.83
C ALA A 89 -4.99 18.48 9.53
N GLY A 90 -4.65 19.62 8.89
CA GLY A 90 -5.61 20.67 8.54
C GLY A 90 -6.89 20.13 7.87
N ALA A 91 -7.95 20.92 7.89
CA ALA A 91 -9.16 20.60 7.14
C ALA A 91 -8.78 20.16 5.72
N LEU A 92 -9.16 18.93 5.35
CA LEU A 92 -8.94 18.49 3.98
C LEU A 92 -9.62 19.49 3.04
N PRO A 93 -9.03 19.76 1.86
CA PRO A 93 -9.76 20.44 0.81
C PRO A 93 -11.10 19.74 0.61
N ARG A 94 -12.13 20.45 0.15
CA ARG A 94 -13.43 19.80 -0.06
C ARG A 94 -13.26 18.63 -1.03
N LEU A 95 -14.05 17.58 -0.83
CA LEU A 95 -14.16 16.44 -1.76
C LEU A 95 -14.96 16.88 -3.01
N THR A 96 -14.46 17.90 -3.70
CA THR A 96 -15.03 18.53 -4.89
C THR A 96 -14.16 18.17 -6.10
N GLY A 97 -14.76 17.84 -7.24
CA GLY A 97 -14.01 17.46 -8.44
C GLY A 97 -14.85 16.56 -9.35
N LYS A 98 -14.21 15.98 -10.37
CA LYS A 98 -14.81 14.90 -11.19
C LYS A 98 -14.63 13.59 -10.44
N LEU A 99 -15.37 13.40 -9.35
CA LEU A 99 -15.24 12.19 -8.52
C LEU A 99 -15.50 10.92 -9.34
N ASP A 100 -16.31 10.99 -10.40
CA ASP A 100 -16.56 9.91 -11.34
C ASP A 100 -15.47 9.74 -12.43
N ALA A 101 -14.29 10.35 -12.28
CA ALA A 101 -13.18 10.28 -13.23
C ALA A 101 -12.75 8.84 -13.61
N LEU A 102 -12.94 7.88 -12.70
CA LEU A 102 -12.68 6.46 -12.97
C LEU A 102 -13.49 5.93 -14.17
N ARG A 103 -14.68 6.49 -14.40
CA ARG A 103 -15.54 6.14 -15.54
C ARG A 103 -14.95 6.54 -16.88
N ASN A 104 -14.02 7.47 -16.93
CA ASN A 104 -13.47 7.99 -18.18
C ASN A 104 -12.03 7.51 -18.43
N SER A 105 -11.54 6.58 -17.60
CA SER A 105 -10.17 6.09 -17.66
C SER A 105 -10.13 4.74 -18.38
N GLU A 106 -9.53 4.71 -19.56
CA GLU A 106 -9.40 3.51 -20.39
C GLU A 106 -8.25 2.59 -19.91
N ILE A 107 -8.47 1.27 -20.03
CA ILE A 107 -7.43 0.25 -19.87
C ILE A 107 -6.94 -0.22 -21.24
N THR A 108 -5.68 0.08 -21.57
CA THR A 108 -4.98 -0.44 -22.75
C THR A 108 -3.82 -1.35 -22.35
N ALA A 109 -3.32 -2.18 -23.28
CA ALA A 109 -2.17 -3.03 -23.02
C ALA A 109 -0.93 -2.24 -22.56
N THR A 110 -0.68 -1.09 -23.19
CA THR A 110 0.43 -0.19 -22.87
C THR A 110 0.28 0.41 -21.47
N ARG A 111 -0.88 1.01 -21.18
CA ARG A 111 -1.16 1.63 -19.87
C ARG A 111 -1.11 0.61 -18.73
N LEU A 112 -1.62 -0.60 -18.94
CA LEU A 112 -1.56 -1.66 -17.93
C LEU A 112 -0.11 -2.04 -17.60
N VAL A 113 0.75 -2.08 -18.62
CA VAL A 113 2.17 -2.39 -18.45
C VAL A 113 2.92 -1.29 -17.72
N GLU A 114 2.66 -0.03 -18.04
CA GLU A 114 3.29 1.14 -17.40
C GLU A 114 2.83 1.24 -15.94
N ALA A 115 1.52 1.16 -15.70
CA ALA A 115 0.94 1.15 -14.36
C ALA A 115 1.48 -0.01 -13.50
N TRP A 116 1.79 -1.15 -14.10
CA TRP A 116 2.37 -2.30 -13.39
C TRP A 116 3.75 -1.98 -12.80
N GLN A 117 4.56 -1.16 -13.47
CA GLN A 117 5.87 -0.75 -12.95
C GLN A 117 5.69 0.08 -11.67
N VAL A 118 4.76 1.03 -11.68
CA VAL A 118 4.41 1.88 -10.54
C VAL A 118 3.86 1.04 -9.39
N TYR A 119 2.88 0.17 -9.66
CA TYR A 119 2.33 -0.77 -8.67
C TYR A 119 3.42 -1.63 -8.04
N ARG A 120 4.34 -2.18 -8.85
CA ARG A 120 5.43 -3.02 -8.37
C ARG A 120 6.38 -2.22 -7.48
N ARG A 121 6.75 -0.99 -7.86
CA ARG A 121 7.62 -0.13 -7.06
C ARG A 121 7.00 0.15 -5.70
N LEU A 122 5.74 0.58 -5.67
CA LEU A 122 4.99 0.82 -4.43
C LEU A 122 4.88 -0.46 -3.59
N SER A 123 4.58 -1.60 -4.22
CA SER A 123 4.54 -2.91 -3.57
C SER A 123 5.88 -3.29 -2.91
N LEU A 124 7.00 -3.02 -3.57
CA LEU A 124 8.32 -3.33 -3.02
C LEU A 124 8.66 -2.43 -1.84
N VAL A 125 8.37 -1.13 -1.97
CA VAL A 125 8.58 -0.16 -0.88
C VAL A 125 7.71 -0.52 0.32
N ALA A 126 6.42 -0.77 0.15
CA ALA A 126 5.55 -1.16 1.26
C ALA A 126 5.98 -2.48 1.94
N GLN A 127 6.53 -3.46 1.18
CA GLN A 127 7.15 -4.65 1.77
C GLN A 127 8.39 -4.29 2.61
N ALA A 128 9.27 -3.44 2.08
CA ALA A 128 10.46 -2.99 2.78
C ALA A 128 10.11 -2.23 4.07
N GLN A 129 9.09 -1.35 4.02
CA GLN A 129 8.63 -0.62 5.20
C GLN A 129 8.11 -1.55 6.29
N ILE A 130 7.36 -2.59 5.94
CA ILE A 130 6.89 -3.58 6.93
C ILE A 130 8.06 -4.31 7.59
N LEU A 131 9.03 -4.75 6.80
CA LEU A 131 10.21 -5.45 7.32
C LEU A 131 11.05 -4.55 8.22
N SER A 132 11.30 -3.31 7.78
CA SER A 132 12.01 -2.29 8.56
C SER A 132 11.28 -1.99 9.85
N PHE A 133 9.97 -1.74 9.78
CA PHE A 133 9.15 -1.39 10.93
C PHE A 133 9.06 -2.54 11.95
N HIS A 134 8.95 -3.78 11.47
CA HIS A 134 8.94 -4.96 12.33
C HIS A 134 10.29 -5.18 13.03
N ARG A 135 11.40 -5.00 12.33
CA ARG A 135 12.75 -5.27 12.86
C ARG A 135 13.32 -4.13 13.69
N HIS A 136 13.11 -2.89 13.26
CA HIS A 136 13.78 -1.70 13.78
C HIS A 136 12.82 -0.66 14.36
N GLY A 137 11.51 -0.76 14.10
CA GLY A 137 10.54 0.25 14.54
C GLY A 137 10.52 1.55 13.74
N HIS A 138 11.30 1.64 12.66
CA HIS A 138 11.38 2.81 11.79
C HIS A 138 11.00 2.45 10.35
N ILE A 139 10.62 3.46 9.57
CA ILE A 139 10.40 3.35 8.13
C ILE A 139 11.44 4.19 7.38
N ASP A 140 11.81 3.79 6.16
CA ASP A 140 12.54 4.66 5.24
C ASP A 140 11.55 5.68 4.65
N VAL A 141 11.46 6.84 5.31
CA VAL A 141 10.56 7.93 4.94
C VAL A 141 10.81 8.44 3.52
N ALA A 142 12.08 8.50 3.11
CA ALA A 142 12.45 8.99 1.79
C ALA A 142 11.98 8.02 0.70
N ASP A 143 12.25 6.72 0.85
CA ASP A 143 11.79 5.71 -0.12
C ASP A 143 10.26 5.62 -0.17
N ALA A 144 9.57 5.79 0.97
CA ALA A 144 8.11 5.85 1.03
C ALA A 144 7.54 7.06 0.28
N LYS A 145 8.11 8.25 0.49
CA LYS A 145 7.71 9.49 -0.21
C LYS A 145 7.96 9.40 -1.71
N ASP A 146 9.16 9.00 -2.12
CA ASP A 146 9.52 8.82 -3.54
C ASP A 146 8.51 7.90 -4.26
N ALA A 147 8.13 6.78 -3.64
CA ALA A 147 7.17 5.84 -4.24
C ALA A 147 5.73 6.37 -4.28
N VAL A 148 5.34 7.19 -3.30
CA VAL A 148 4.02 7.84 -3.29
C VAL A 148 3.97 8.98 -4.30
N GLU A 149 5.03 9.77 -4.45
CA GLU A 149 5.15 10.78 -5.50
C GLU A 149 5.05 10.14 -6.89
N GLU A 150 5.81 9.08 -7.15
CA GLU A 150 5.75 8.32 -8.41
C GLU A 150 4.34 7.74 -8.67
N LEU A 151 3.66 7.27 -7.62
CA LEU A 151 2.26 6.85 -7.73
C LEU A 151 1.37 8.02 -8.15
N LEU A 152 1.44 9.15 -7.44
CA LEU A 152 0.60 10.31 -7.66
C LEU A 152 0.80 10.93 -9.06
N GLU A 153 2.05 10.94 -9.56
CA GLU A 153 2.38 11.35 -10.93
C GLU A 153 1.77 10.41 -11.98
N ALA A 154 1.69 9.12 -11.69
CA ALA A 154 1.15 8.12 -12.60
C ALA A 154 -0.39 8.04 -12.61
N VAL A 155 -1.08 8.48 -11.54
CA VAL A 155 -2.54 8.34 -11.43
C VAL A 155 -3.31 8.94 -12.62
N PRO A 156 -3.03 10.18 -13.08
CA PRO A 156 -3.80 10.80 -14.17
C PRO A 156 -3.87 9.94 -15.44
N ASP A 157 -2.77 9.29 -15.81
CA ASP A 157 -2.65 8.52 -17.06
C ASP A 157 -3.02 7.04 -16.89
N HIS A 158 -3.08 6.56 -15.65
CA HIS A 158 -3.17 5.13 -15.33
C HIS A 158 -4.24 4.76 -14.29
N LEU A 159 -5.15 5.67 -13.96
CA LEU A 159 -6.15 5.52 -12.89
C LEU A 159 -6.87 4.15 -12.93
N ALA A 160 -7.52 3.79 -14.04
CA ALA A 160 -8.25 2.52 -14.13
C ALA A 160 -7.35 1.29 -13.96
N CYS A 161 -6.11 1.33 -14.46
CA CYS A 161 -5.14 0.24 -14.31
C CYS A 161 -4.68 0.09 -12.85
N LEU A 162 -4.44 1.20 -12.16
CA LEU A 162 -4.05 1.20 -10.75
C LEU A 162 -5.18 0.66 -9.84
N ILE A 163 -6.42 1.06 -10.12
CA ILE A 163 -7.60 0.53 -9.42
C ILE A 163 -7.80 -0.95 -9.72
N TRP A 164 -7.61 -1.39 -10.96
CA TRP A 164 -7.61 -2.82 -11.31
C TRP A 164 -6.65 -3.63 -10.45
N PHE A 165 -5.44 -3.14 -10.16
CA PHE A 165 -4.45 -3.88 -9.36
C PHE A 165 -4.85 -4.04 -7.89
N THR A 166 -5.79 -3.26 -7.36
CA THR A 166 -6.29 -3.41 -5.98
C THR A 166 -7.00 -4.75 -5.76
N HIS A 167 -7.43 -5.42 -6.84
CA HIS A 167 -8.00 -6.76 -6.81
C HIS A 167 -6.95 -7.88 -6.71
N ILE A 168 -5.65 -7.56 -6.84
CA ILE A 168 -4.57 -8.54 -6.68
C ILE A 168 -4.37 -8.81 -5.18
N LYS A 169 -4.96 -9.92 -4.72
CA LYS A 169 -5.04 -10.31 -3.31
C LYS A 169 -4.45 -11.70 -3.08
N GLU A 170 -3.59 -11.80 -2.08
CA GLU A 170 -2.93 -13.01 -1.59
C GLU A 170 -3.11 -13.10 -0.07
N PRO A 171 -3.89 -14.07 0.43
CA PRO A 171 -4.17 -14.18 1.86
C PRO A 171 -2.91 -14.24 2.75
N SER A 172 -1.83 -14.84 2.25
CA SER A 172 -0.55 -14.93 2.96
C SER A 172 0.18 -13.58 3.14
N ARG A 173 -0.24 -12.55 2.41
CA ARG A 173 0.36 -11.21 2.39
C ARG A 173 -0.65 -10.12 2.77
N TYR A 174 -1.72 -10.48 3.48
CA TYR A 174 -2.83 -9.59 3.81
C TYR A 174 -2.38 -8.23 4.37
N ALA A 175 -1.60 -8.22 5.46
CA ALA A 175 -1.20 -6.97 6.11
C ALA A 175 -0.44 -6.02 5.17
N PHE A 176 0.36 -6.58 4.27
CA PHE A 176 1.08 -5.85 3.25
C PHE A 176 0.16 -5.31 2.14
N GLN A 177 -0.67 -6.17 1.56
CA GLN A 177 -1.54 -5.77 0.45
C GLN A 177 -2.66 -4.83 0.90
N HIS A 178 -3.07 -4.91 2.16
CA HIS A 178 -4.09 -4.03 2.71
C HIS A 178 -3.65 -2.57 2.70
N GLY A 179 -2.47 -2.24 3.24
CA GLY A 179 -1.91 -0.89 3.17
C GLY A 179 -1.67 -0.43 1.74
N LEU A 180 -1.08 -1.29 0.90
CA LEU A 180 -0.83 -1.02 -0.52
C LEU A 180 -2.10 -0.65 -1.29
N ASN A 181 -3.13 -1.49 -1.20
CA ASN A 181 -4.35 -1.31 -1.96
C ASN A 181 -5.18 -0.14 -1.41
N THR A 182 -5.13 0.09 -0.09
CA THR A 182 -5.71 1.30 0.52
C THR A 182 -5.04 2.54 -0.03
N ALA A 183 -3.71 2.56 -0.19
CA ALA A 183 -2.97 3.67 -0.79
C ALA A 183 -3.34 3.91 -2.26
N LEU A 184 -3.49 2.85 -3.08
CA LEU A 184 -3.92 2.97 -4.49
C LEU A 184 -5.32 3.58 -4.62
N LEU A 185 -6.29 3.07 -3.83
CA LEU A 185 -7.66 3.60 -3.80
C LEU A 185 -7.68 5.06 -3.33
N THR A 186 -6.86 5.38 -2.32
CA THR A 186 -6.73 6.73 -1.77
C THR A 186 -6.12 7.70 -2.78
N ALA A 187 -5.08 7.29 -3.50
CA ALA A 187 -4.45 8.10 -4.55
C ALA A 187 -5.43 8.37 -5.70
N GLY A 188 -6.19 7.36 -6.11
CA GLY A 188 -7.23 7.50 -7.13
C GLY A 188 -8.33 8.49 -6.72
N LEU A 189 -8.81 8.40 -5.48
CA LEU A 189 -9.82 9.33 -4.96
C LEU A 189 -9.26 10.76 -4.83
N ALA A 190 -8.04 10.91 -4.31
CA ALA A 190 -7.38 12.21 -4.19
C ALA A 190 -7.26 12.89 -5.56
N HIS A 191 -6.84 12.15 -6.59
CA HIS A 191 -6.81 12.64 -7.97
C HIS A 191 -8.20 13.04 -8.48
N ALA A 192 -9.22 12.20 -8.28
CA ALA A 192 -10.59 12.49 -8.71
C ALA A 192 -11.20 13.72 -7.99
N ALA A 193 -10.78 13.97 -6.75
CA ALA A 193 -11.09 15.18 -5.98
C ALA A 193 -10.21 16.39 -6.34
N GLY A 194 -9.32 16.26 -7.33
CA GLY A 194 -8.43 17.34 -7.76
C GLY A 194 -7.37 17.75 -6.73
N TRP A 195 -7.06 16.88 -5.76
CA TRP A 195 -6.06 17.15 -4.74
C TRP A 195 -4.67 16.83 -5.26
N THR A 196 -3.73 17.74 -5.01
CA THR A 196 -2.34 17.64 -5.48
C THR A 196 -1.35 18.07 -4.40
N GLY A 197 -0.05 17.86 -4.67
CA GLY A 197 1.03 18.27 -3.79
C GLY A 197 0.99 17.58 -2.42
N LYS A 198 1.44 18.31 -1.39
CA LYS A 198 1.66 17.77 -0.04
C LYS A 198 0.43 17.14 0.61
N VAL A 199 -0.78 17.62 0.29
CA VAL A 199 -2.02 17.07 0.87
C VAL A 199 -2.28 15.66 0.35
N ALA A 200 -2.17 15.45 -0.97
CA ALA A 200 -2.35 14.14 -1.59
C ALA A 200 -1.24 13.17 -1.16
N GLU A 201 0.02 13.64 -1.17
CA GLU A 201 1.18 12.88 -0.69
C GLU A 201 0.96 12.39 0.75
N THR A 202 0.67 13.30 1.67
CA THR A 202 0.46 12.98 3.09
C THR A 202 -0.68 11.98 3.28
N LEU A 203 -1.80 12.17 2.59
CA LEU A 203 -2.94 11.27 2.66
C LEU A 203 -2.61 9.85 2.17
N VAL A 204 -1.87 9.73 1.06
CA VAL A 204 -1.49 8.43 0.49
C VAL A 204 -0.42 7.73 1.35
N LEU A 205 0.55 8.47 1.89
CA LEU A 205 1.49 7.93 2.88
C LEU A 205 0.76 7.43 4.14
N ALA A 206 -0.22 8.20 4.63
CA ALA A 206 -1.05 7.80 5.75
C ALA A 206 -1.82 6.51 5.45
N ALA A 207 -2.46 6.41 4.28
CA ALA A 207 -3.14 5.20 3.84
C ALA A 207 -2.20 3.99 3.72
N LEU A 208 -0.97 4.19 3.23
CA LEU A 208 0.03 3.13 3.09
C LEU A 208 0.48 2.56 4.44
N THR A 209 0.56 3.43 5.47
CA THR A 209 1.21 3.13 6.74
C THR A 209 0.25 2.96 7.93
N HIS A 210 -1.05 3.24 7.77
CA HIS A 210 -2.03 3.28 8.87
C HIS A 210 -2.02 2.04 9.77
N ASP A 211 -1.84 0.86 9.16
CA ASP A 211 -1.89 -0.44 9.84
C ASP A 211 -0.51 -1.01 10.20
N LEU A 212 0.59 -0.26 10.06
CA LEU A 212 1.94 -0.78 10.36
C LEU A 212 2.09 -1.24 11.82
N GLY A 213 1.33 -0.65 12.74
CA GLY A 213 1.27 -1.09 14.14
C GLY A 213 0.86 -2.56 14.31
N MET A 214 0.15 -3.14 13.34
CA MET A 214 -0.22 -4.57 13.35
C MET A 214 1.00 -5.49 13.35
N MET A 215 2.17 -5.01 12.92
CA MET A 215 3.42 -5.78 12.93
C MET A 215 3.98 -5.99 14.33
N ARG A 216 3.41 -5.33 15.35
CA ARG A 216 3.70 -5.53 16.77
C ARG A 216 2.73 -6.49 17.46
N ILE A 217 1.68 -6.93 16.77
CA ILE A 217 0.72 -7.90 17.28
C ILE A 217 1.22 -9.32 16.99
N SER A 218 1.07 -10.23 17.96
CA SER A 218 1.47 -11.63 17.79
C SER A 218 0.80 -12.30 16.59
N LEU A 219 1.60 -12.97 15.77
CA LEU A 219 1.11 -13.77 14.63
C LEU A 219 0.15 -14.88 15.06
N GLN A 220 0.30 -15.42 16.27
CA GLN A 220 -0.62 -16.44 16.79
C GLN A 220 -2.02 -15.85 16.96
N THR A 221 -2.12 -14.64 17.51
CA THR A 221 -3.40 -13.92 17.68
C THR A 221 -4.00 -13.55 16.32
N LEU A 222 -3.18 -13.09 15.37
CA LEU A 222 -3.65 -12.73 14.01
C LEU A 222 -4.08 -13.92 13.15
N ARG A 223 -3.61 -15.14 13.44
CA ARG A 223 -3.91 -16.37 12.67
C ARG A 223 -4.87 -17.32 13.39
N LYS A 224 -5.33 -16.96 14.59
CA LYS A 224 -6.20 -17.81 15.41
C LYS A 224 -7.52 -18.08 14.69
N LYS A 225 -7.92 -19.35 14.54
CA LYS A 225 -9.17 -19.75 13.86
C LYS A 225 -10.44 -19.54 14.68
N ASP A 226 -10.32 -19.66 15.99
CA ASP A 226 -11.44 -19.49 16.92
C ASP A 226 -11.72 -18.02 17.20
N ALA A 227 -12.89 -17.75 17.79
CA ALA A 227 -13.24 -16.40 18.22
C ALA A 227 -12.17 -15.84 19.19
N LEU A 228 -11.77 -14.59 18.94
CA LEU A 228 -10.87 -13.86 19.82
C LEU A 228 -11.55 -13.59 21.17
N SER A 229 -10.82 -13.78 22.26
CA SER A 229 -11.21 -13.36 23.61
C SER A 229 -11.26 -11.83 23.72
N ALA A 230 -11.85 -11.31 24.80
CA ALA A 230 -11.85 -9.87 25.06
C ALA A 230 -10.42 -9.31 25.15
N ALA A 231 -9.53 -9.98 25.90
CA ALA A 231 -8.13 -9.57 26.04
C ALA A 231 -7.36 -9.60 24.72
N GLU A 232 -7.60 -10.61 23.86
CA GLU A 232 -6.98 -10.67 22.53
C GLU A 232 -7.47 -9.55 21.61
N ARG A 233 -8.77 -9.21 21.68
CA ARG A 233 -9.31 -8.07 20.94
C ARG A 233 -8.71 -6.75 21.44
N ASP A 234 -8.61 -6.57 22.75
CA ASP A 234 -8.01 -5.37 23.34
C ASP A 234 -6.53 -5.26 22.99
N HIS A 235 -5.80 -6.37 22.96
CA HIS A 235 -4.42 -6.41 22.48
C HIS A 235 -4.31 -6.00 21.01
N ILE A 236 -5.18 -6.51 20.13
CA ILE A 236 -5.22 -6.08 18.73
C ILE A 236 -5.48 -4.58 18.61
N ARG A 237 -6.39 -4.01 19.42
CA ARG A 237 -6.69 -2.56 19.39
C ARG A 237 -5.46 -1.69 19.70
N LEU A 238 -4.47 -2.21 20.42
CA LEU A 238 -3.24 -1.47 20.73
C LEU A 238 -2.41 -1.13 19.49
N HIS A 239 -2.64 -1.79 18.34
CA HIS A 239 -1.88 -1.51 17.12
C HIS A 239 -1.98 -0.05 16.68
N THR A 240 -3.09 0.65 16.95
CA THR A 240 -3.23 2.07 16.59
C THR A 240 -2.26 2.93 17.38
N ARG A 241 -2.16 2.68 18.69
CA ARG A 241 -1.23 3.39 19.59
C ARG A 241 0.23 3.06 19.26
N MET A 242 0.56 1.78 19.06
CA MET A 242 1.91 1.35 18.70
C MET A 242 2.34 1.88 17.32
N GLY A 243 1.42 1.86 16.35
CA GLY A 243 1.64 2.42 15.02
C GLY A 243 1.94 3.91 15.10
N HIS A 244 1.09 4.66 15.81
CA HIS A 244 1.29 6.09 16.05
C HIS A 244 2.63 6.40 16.73
N GLU A 245 2.94 5.74 17.85
CA GLU A 245 4.15 5.99 18.63
C GLU A 245 5.41 5.84 17.77
N LEU A 246 5.51 4.76 17.01
CA LEU A 246 6.66 4.51 16.15
C LEU A 246 6.70 5.46 14.96
N LEU A 247 5.57 5.71 14.29
CA LEU A 247 5.52 6.64 13.15
C LEU A 247 5.87 8.08 13.56
N ALA A 248 5.44 8.52 14.75
CA ALA A 248 5.74 9.84 15.29
C ALA A 248 7.23 10.05 15.62
N GLN A 249 8.02 8.98 15.76
CA GLN A 249 9.47 9.05 15.98
C GLN A 249 10.28 9.18 14.68
N ASN A 250 9.64 9.12 13.51
CA ASN A 250 10.35 9.19 12.23
C ASN A 250 10.45 10.64 11.75
N ASP A 251 11.63 11.23 11.88
CA ASP A 251 11.93 12.56 11.36
C ASP A 251 11.56 12.66 9.87
N GLY A 252 10.80 13.70 9.51
CA GLY A 252 10.38 13.96 8.12
C GLY A 252 9.03 13.36 7.72
N LEU A 253 8.38 12.54 8.54
CA LEU A 253 6.95 12.23 8.35
C LEU A 253 6.07 13.38 8.85
N PRO A 254 5.03 13.78 8.10
CA PRO A 254 4.03 14.69 8.64
C PRO A 254 3.28 14.05 9.82
N ASP A 255 3.01 14.80 10.89
CA ASP A 255 2.23 14.35 12.06
C ASP A 255 0.85 13.79 11.70
N ALA A 256 0.27 14.27 10.60
CA ALA A 256 -0.97 13.76 10.03
C ALA A 256 -0.90 12.26 9.71
N VAL A 257 0.26 11.75 9.28
CA VAL A 257 0.49 10.32 8.98
C VAL A 257 0.33 9.49 10.26
N ALA A 258 1.03 9.87 11.34
CA ALA A 258 0.92 9.20 12.63
C ALA A 258 -0.50 9.33 13.21
N SER A 259 -1.14 10.49 13.04
CA SER A 259 -2.52 10.73 13.49
C SER A 259 -3.53 9.79 12.83
N VAL A 260 -3.38 9.49 11.53
CA VAL A 260 -4.23 8.52 10.85
C VAL A 260 -4.02 7.11 11.43
N ALA A 261 -2.78 6.70 11.67
CA ALA A 261 -2.50 5.41 12.32
C ALA A 261 -3.18 5.31 13.70
N LEU A 262 -3.26 6.41 14.46
CA LEU A 262 -3.93 6.44 15.75
C LEU A 262 -5.46 6.32 15.63
N TYR A 263 -6.08 7.05 14.69
CA TYR A 263 -7.52 7.30 14.69
C TYR A 263 -8.32 6.64 13.57
N HIS A 264 -7.71 5.84 12.68
CA HIS A 264 -8.43 5.20 11.57
C HIS A 264 -9.49 4.17 12.00
N HIS A 265 -9.52 3.79 13.28
CA HIS A 265 -10.56 2.94 13.89
C HIS A 265 -11.56 3.71 14.77
N GLU A 266 -11.45 5.03 14.84
CA GLU A 266 -12.49 5.86 15.41
C GLU A 266 -13.75 5.82 14.56
N GLN A 267 -14.90 6.01 15.21
CA GLN A 267 -16.21 5.90 14.56
C GLN A 267 -16.97 7.20 14.75
N ALA A 268 -17.66 7.67 13.70
CA ALA A 268 -18.34 8.96 13.73
C ALA A 268 -19.35 9.11 14.90
N ASP A 269 -19.92 8.00 15.40
CA ASP A 269 -20.85 7.94 16.54
C ASP A 269 -20.20 7.85 17.94
N GLY A 270 -18.85 7.81 18.00
CA GLY A 270 -18.06 7.75 19.22
C GLY A 270 -17.83 6.34 19.78
N ARG A 271 -18.25 5.27 19.08
CA ARG A 271 -18.06 3.87 19.55
C ARG A 271 -16.73 3.25 19.12
N GLY A 272 -15.90 4.03 18.43
CA GLY A 272 -14.58 3.62 17.97
C GLY A 272 -13.52 3.56 19.07
N TYR A 273 -12.28 3.37 18.65
CA TYR A 273 -11.11 3.31 19.51
C TYR A 273 -9.92 3.97 18.79
N PRO A 274 -8.87 4.40 19.50
CA PRO A 274 -8.57 4.17 20.92
C PRO A 274 -9.15 5.19 21.91
N GLU A 275 -9.67 6.32 21.42
CA GLU A 275 -10.18 7.42 22.22
C GLU A 275 -11.69 7.63 22.07
N GLY A 276 -12.40 6.88 21.22
CA GLY A 276 -13.86 6.95 21.07
C GLY A 276 -14.35 8.35 20.70
N LEU A 277 -13.67 8.97 19.74
CA LEU A 277 -13.94 10.31 19.21
C LEU A 277 -15.19 10.29 18.34
N THR A 278 -16.00 11.35 18.38
CA THR A 278 -17.07 11.56 17.40
C THR A 278 -16.53 12.20 16.13
N ARG A 279 -17.37 12.28 15.10
CA ARG A 279 -17.07 12.86 13.78
C ARG A 279 -16.23 14.15 13.82
N GLU A 280 -16.52 15.06 14.75
CA GLU A 280 -15.86 16.36 14.90
C GLU A 280 -14.43 16.23 15.47
N GLY A 281 -14.20 15.23 16.32
CA GLY A 281 -12.91 14.95 16.93
C GLY A 281 -12.00 14.08 16.07
N ILE A 282 -12.53 13.37 15.07
CA ILE A 282 -11.71 12.50 14.20
C ILE A 282 -11.08 13.35 13.08
N PRO A 283 -9.74 13.33 12.92
CA PRO A 283 -9.08 14.03 11.82
C PRO A 283 -9.65 13.67 10.45
N ALA A 284 -9.76 14.65 9.55
CA ALA A 284 -10.41 14.46 8.26
C ALA A 284 -9.75 13.34 7.41
N MET A 285 -8.41 13.24 7.42
CA MET A 285 -7.69 12.15 6.76
C MET A 285 -8.02 10.77 7.35
N ALA A 286 -8.14 10.67 8.68
CA ALA A 286 -8.47 9.42 9.36
C ALA A 286 -9.89 8.96 9.04
N ARG A 287 -10.85 9.90 8.99
CA ARG A 287 -12.23 9.60 8.54
C ARG A 287 -12.25 9.04 7.12
N LEU A 288 -11.51 9.66 6.20
CA LEU A 288 -11.45 9.20 4.80
C LEU A 288 -10.78 7.83 4.68
N VAL A 289 -9.60 7.65 5.29
CA VAL A 289 -8.85 6.39 5.27
C VAL A 289 -9.66 5.26 5.92
N SER A 290 -10.44 5.54 6.98
CA SER A 290 -11.29 4.52 7.63
C SER A 290 -12.32 3.91 6.67
N VAL A 291 -12.92 4.72 5.78
CA VAL A 291 -13.89 4.27 4.78
C VAL A 291 -13.22 3.39 3.73
N ILE A 292 -12.09 3.87 3.19
CA ILE A 292 -11.34 3.18 2.13
C ILE A 292 -10.78 1.86 2.66
N SER A 293 -10.18 1.89 3.85
CA SER A 293 -9.63 0.72 4.54
C SER A 293 -10.73 -0.30 4.85
N ALA A 294 -11.90 0.14 5.34
CA ALA A 294 -13.03 -0.77 5.58
C ALA A 294 -13.52 -1.46 4.30
N TYR A 295 -13.69 -0.70 3.20
CA TYR A 295 -14.05 -1.28 1.90
C TYR A 295 -13.01 -2.31 1.44
N GLN A 296 -11.73 -1.97 1.55
CA GLN A 296 -10.66 -2.88 1.12
C GLN A 296 -10.63 -4.15 1.97
N ALA A 297 -10.85 -4.05 3.28
CA ALA A 297 -10.94 -5.20 4.17
C ALA A 297 -12.19 -6.06 3.90
N MET A 298 -13.33 -5.46 3.56
CA MET A 298 -14.57 -6.18 3.23
C MET A 298 -14.46 -6.96 1.92
N THR A 299 -13.80 -6.40 0.91
CA THR A 299 -13.63 -7.05 -0.39
C THR A 299 -12.43 -8.00 -0.44
N THR A 300 -11.68 -8.16 0.65
CA THR A 300 -10.49 -9.03 0.70
C THR A 300 -10.79 -10.31 1.48
N PRO A 301 -10.45 -11.50 0.95
CA PRO A 301 -10.63 -12.74 1.68
C PRO A 301 -9.70 -12.77 2.90
N ARG A 302 -10.26 -13.06 4.08
CA ARG A 302 -9.55 -13.15 5.36
C ARG A 302 -9.74 -14.54 5.96
N PHE A 303 -8.90 -14.92 6.92
CA PHE A 303 -8.90 -16.26 7.52
C PHE A 303 -10.27 -16.73 8.04
N HIS A 304 -11.16 -15.81 8.47
CA HIS A 304 -12.49 -16.13 9.02
C HIS A 304 -13.67 -15.67 8.16
N HIS A 305 -13.41 -14.94 7.07
CA HIS A 305 -14.46 -14.29 6.29
C HIS A 305 -14.12 -14.32 4.80
N GLY A 306 -15.07 -14.83 4.00
CA GLY A 306 -15.03 -14.68 2.55
C GLY A 306 -15.08 -13.20 2.15
N ALA A 307 -14.54 -12.88 0.98
CA ALA A 307 -14.67 -11.54 0.41
C ALA A 307 -16.13 -11.23 0.09
N MET A 308 -16.56 -10.00 0.38
CA MET A 308 -17.79 -9.43 -0.14
C MET A 308 -17.61 -9.00 -1.60
N SER A 309 -18.70 -9.00 -2.38
CA SER A 309 -18.69 -8.33 -3.67
C SER A 309 -18.62 -6.81 -3.50
N HIS A 310 -18.22 -6.11 -4.56
CA HIS A 310 -18.19 -4.64 -4.59
C HIS A 310 -19.52 -4.02 -4.11
N GLN A 311 -20.66 -4.52 -4.64
CA GLN A 311 -21.98 -4.04 -4.28
C GLN A 311 -22.34 -4.30 -2.80
N GLN A 312 -21.96 -5.46 -2.26
CA GLN A 312 -22.18 -5.78 -0.85
C GLN A 312 -21.35 -4.87 0.06
N ALA A 313 -20.07 -4.65 -0.28
CA ALA A 313 -19.18 -3.78 0.49
C ALA A 313 -19.66 -2.31 0.49
N LEU A 314 -20.08 -1.78 -0.67
CA LEU A 314 -20.72 -0.46 -0.73
C LEU A 314 -22.02 -0.42 0.08
N GLY A 315 -22.84 -1.48 0.02
CA GLY A 315 -24.07 -1.58 0.81
C GLY A 315 -23.84 -1.47 2.32
N GLU A 316 -22.80 -2.15 2.84
CA GLU A 316 -22.43 -2.03 4.25
C GLU A 316 -21.87 -0.64 4.60
N LEU A 317 -21.07 -0.02 3.72
CA LEU A 317 -20.65 1.38 3.93
C LEU A 317 -21.86 2.32 4.03
N TRP A 318 -22.82 2.20 3.13
CA TRP A 318 -24.04 3.03 3.12
C TRP A 318 -24.91 2.82 4.36
N LYS A 319 -25.05 1.58 4.83
CA LYS A 319 -25.79 1.25 6.05
C LYS A 319 -25.16 1.85 7.31
N LEU A 320 -23.83 2.01 7.29
CA LEU A 320 -23.02 2.53 8.40
C LEU A 320 -22.63 4.01 8.23
N ARG A 321 -23.04 4.65 7.13
CA ARG A 321 -22.89 6.08 6.85
C ARG A 321 -23.54 6.91 7.96
N GLY A 322 -22.82 7.88 8.51
CA GLY A 322 -23.26 8.73 9.63
C GLY A 322 -23.25 8.03 10.99
N LYS A 323 -22.89 6.74 11.04
CA LYS A 323 -22.74 5.96 12.28
C LYS A 323 -21.26 5.62 12.49
N GLN A 324 -20.79 4.56 11.84
CA GLN A 324 -19.39 4.19 11.90
C GLN A 324 -18.54 5.13 11.05
N PHE A 325 -19.05 5.47 9.86
CA PHE A 325 -18.29 6.19 8.84
C PHE A 325 -18.78 7.61 8.65
N ASP A 326 -17.85 8.50 8.29
CA ASP A 326 -18.17 9.88 7.90
C ASP A 326 -19.01 9.90 6.62
N GLU A 327 -20.06 10.72 6.63
CA GLU A 327 -21.02 10.82 5.53
C GLU A 327 -20.41 11.31 4.21
N GLU A 328 -19.59 12.35 4.28
CA GLU A 328 -18.97 12.97 3.10
C GLU A 328 -17.94 12.02 2.48
N ALA A 329 -17.19 11.31 3.31
CA ALA A 329 -16.23 10.30 2.87
C ALA A 329 -16.92 9.11 2.17
N VAL A 330 -18.02 8.59 2.73
CA VAL A 330 -18.78 7.49 2.10
C VAL A 330 -19.38 7.93 0.77
N ASP A 331 -19.95 9.13 0.70
CA ASP A 331 -20.53 9.67 -0.52
C ASP A 331 -19.48 9.85 -1.62
N ALA A 332 -18.34 10.47 -1.28
CA ALA A 332 -17.28 10.72 -2.25
C ALA A 332 -16.66 9.42 -2.75
N PHE A 333 -16.37 8.48 -1.85
CA PHE A 333 -15.78 7.20 -2.22
C PHE A 333 -16.74 6.31 -3.03
N SER A 334 -18.03 6.32 -2.70
CA SER A 334 -19.06 5.62 -3.49
C SER A 334 -19.19 6.19 -4.90
N LYS A 335 -19.15 7.53 -5.03
CA LYS A 335 -19.16 8.20 -6.35
C LYS A 335 -17.92 7.84 -7.17
N PHE A 336 -16.76 7.77 -6.52
CA PHE A 336 -15.49 7.41 -7.14
C PHE A 336 -15.46 6.00 -7.72
N LEU A 337 -15.89 4.99 -6.95
CA LEU A 337 -15.90 3.62 -7.44
C LEU A 337 -17.02 3.35 -8.45
N GLY A 338 -18.14 4.07 -8.35
CA GLY A 338 -19.26 3.93 -9.27
C GLY A 338 -20.00 2.60 -9.12
N TRP A 339 -20.55 2.10 -10.23
CA TRP A 339 -21.36 0.86 -10.22
C TRP A 339 -20.51 -0.41 -10.19
N ALA A 340 -19.41 -0.43 -10.94
CA ALA A 340 -18.43 -1.50 -10.91
C ALA A 340 -17.07 -0.93 -11.34
N PRO A 341 -16.09 -0.82 -10.43
CA PRO A 341 -14.75 -0.37 -10.78
C PRO A 341 -14.03 -1.39 -11.67
N PRO A 342 -13.00 -0.96 -12.40
CA PRO A 342 -12.16 -1.84 -13.21
C PRO A 342 -11.67 -3.07 -12.44
N GLY A 343 -11.75 -4.25 -13.06
CA GLY A 343 -11.40 -5.52 -12.44
C GLY A 343 -12.55 -6.22 -11.72
N THR A 344 -13.70 -5.58 -11.56
CA THR A 344 -14.88 -6.21 -10.94
C THR A 344 -15.37 -7.41 -11.75
N LEU A 345 -15.41 -8.59 -11.12
CA LEU A 345 -15.99 -9.80 -11.70
C LEU A 345 -17.52 -9.74 -11.63
N MET A 346 -18.18 -10.24 -12.67
CA MET A 346 -19.65 -10.31 -12.70
C MET A 346 -20.16 -11.52 -13.47
N ARG A 347 -21.38 -11.91 -13.12
CA ARG A 347 -22.21 -12.84 -13.91
C ARG A 347 -23.28 -12.03 -14.62
N LEU A 348 -23.30 -12.12 -15.94
CA LEU A 348 -24.30 -11.50 -16.80
C LEU A 348 -25.64 -12.24 -16.67
N ALA A 349 -26.70 -11.62 -17.18
CA ALA A 349 -28.05 -12.14 -17.04
C ALA A 349 -28.28 -13.50 -17.72
N ASP A 350 -27.49 -13.81 -18.75
CA ASP A 350 -27.48 -15.10 -19.45
C ASP A 350 -26.55 -16.14 -18.81
N GLY A 351 -26.03 -15.86 -17.61
CA GLY A 351 -25.14 -16.74 -16.87
C GLY A 351 -23.66 -16.67 -17.27
N ARG A 352 -23.31 -15.98 -18.37
CA ARG A 352 -21.91 -15.80 -18.76
C ARG A 352 -21.15 -14.96 -17.74
N ARG A 353 -19.84 -15.17 -17.63
CA ARG A 353 -18.97 -14.39 -16.74
C ARG A 353 -18.27 -13.30 -17.53
N ALA A 354 -18.04 -12.16 -16.87
CA ALA A 354 -17.31 -11.05 -17.43
C ALA A 354 -16.48 -10.34 -16.36
N VAL A 355 -15.52 -9.53 -16.80
CA VAL A 355 -14.77 -8.60 -15.95
C VAL A 355 -14.93 -7.17 -16.47
N ALA A 356 -15.14 -6.21 -15.57
CA ALA A 356 -15.22 -4.80 -15.91
C ALA A 356 -13.85 -4.28 -16.37
N LEU A 357 -13.81 -3.58 -17.50
CA LEU A 357 -12.61 -2.88 -17.97
C LEU A 357 -12.65 -1.41 -17.54
N HIS A 358 -13.57 -0.65 -18.11
CA HIS A 358 -13.78 0.77 -17.83
C HIS A 358 -15.20 1.16 -18.27
N ALA A 359 -15.68 2.35 -17.92
CA ALA A 359 -16.89 2.90 -18.54
C ALA A 359 -16.49 3.79 -19.74
N VAL A 360 -17.43 4.00 -20.66
CA VAL A 360 -17.27 5.03 -21.71
C VAL A 360 -17.86 6.33 -21.19
N ASP A 361 -17.33 7.47 -21.65
CA ASP A 361 -17.82 8.79 -21.24
C ASP A 361 -19.33 8.91 -21.45
N GLY A 362 -20.03 9.42 -20.43
CA GLY A 362 -21.49 9.54 -20.40
C GLY A 362 -22.27 8.26 -20.06
N GLN A 363 -21.63 7.09 -19.95
CA GLN A 363 -22.30 5.83 -19.64
C GLN A 363 -22.34 5.50 -18.14
N ARG A 364 -23.39 4.80 -17.71
CA ARG A 364 -23.56 4.39 -16.30
C ARG A 364 -22.95 3.03 -15.99
N ARG A 365 -22.87 2.15 -16.99
CA ARG A 365 -22.34 0.79 -16.86
C ARG A 365 -21.00 0.67 -17.61
N PRO A 366 -20.11 -0.23 -17.18
CA PRO A 366 -18.81 -0.41 -17.82
C PRO A 366 -18.92 -1.24 -19.11
N LEU A 367 -17.96 -1.06 -20.00
CA LEU A 367 -17.50 -2.08 -20.93
C LEU A 367 -16.95 -3.26 -20.15
N VAL A 368 -17.37 -4.46 -20.53
CA VAL A 368 -16.95 -5.70 -19.88
C VAL A 368 -16.38 -6.65 -20.91
N ARG A 369 -15.44 -7.48 -20.47
CA ARG A 369 -14.89 -8.54 -21.32
C ARG A 369 -15.34 -9.90 -20.83
N LEU A 370 -15.89 -10.72 -21.73
CA LEU A 370 -16.32 -12.07 -21.39
C LEU A 370 -15.14 -12.94 -20.92
N LEU A 371 -15.44 -13.86 -20.01
CA LEU A 371 -14.52 -14.87 -19.51
C LEU A 371 -15.07 -16.26 -19.86
N HIS A 372 -14.36 -17.00 -20.72
CA HIS A 372 -14.70 -18.37 -21.10
C HIS A 372 -13.78 -19.35 -20.37
N HIS A 373 -14.33 -20.40 -19.76
CA HIS A 373 -13.53 -21.48 -19.20
C HIS A 373 -13.20 -22.53 -20.27
N ARG A 374 -11.93 -22.94 -20.33
CA ARG A 374 -11.43 -24.11 -21.07
C ARG A 374 -10.72 -25.02 -20.06
N GLY A 375 -11.48 -25.93 -19.44
CA GLY A 375 -10.98 -26.72 -18.31
C GLY A 375 -10.81 -25.84 -17.06
N GLU A 376 -9.64 -25.92 -16.42
CA GLU A 376 -9.29 -25.08 -15.25
C GLU A 376 -8.86 -23.65 -15.62
N GLU A 377 -8.53 -23.39 -16.90
CA GLU A 377 -8.09 -22.08 -17.35
C GLU A 377 -9.26 -21.23 -17.88
N PHE A 378 -9.13 -19.91 -17.75
CA PHE A 378 -10.00 -18.96 -18.46
C PHE A 378 -9.28 -18.30 -19.64
N VAL A 379 -10.07 -17.88 -20.63
CA VAL A 379 -9.67 -17.12 -21.82
C VAL A 379 -10.59 -15.90 -21.96
N PHE A 380 -10.03 -14.76 -22.37
CA PHE A 380 -10.80 -13.56 -22.66
C PHE A 380 -11.59 -13.72 -23.96
N GLY A 381 -12.89 -13.42 -23.90
CA GLY A 381 -13.79 -13.38 -25.03
C GLY A 381 -13.97 -11.97 -25.59
N VAL A 382 -15.11 -11.76 -26.26
CA VAL A 382 -15.51 -10.46 -26.81
C VAL A 382 -15.80 -9.44 -25.72
N GLU A 383 -15.65 -8.17 -26.09
CA GLU A 383 -16.08 -7.04 -25.27
C GLU A 383 -17.57 -6.78 -25.50
N ILE A 384 -18.26 -6.41 -24.43
CA ILE A 384 -19.69 -6.11 -24.41
C ILE A 384 -19.87 -4.77 -23.71
N ASP A 385 -20.58 -3.86 -24.35
CA ASP A 385 -21.10 -2.66 -23.70
C ASP A 385 -22.37 -3.00 -22.95
N LEU A 386 -22.35 -2.87 -21.62
CA LEU A 386 -23.51 -3.17 -20.79
C LEU A 386 -24.62 -2.11 -20.86
N ASN A 387 -24.38 -1.00 -21.56
CA ASN A 387 -25.40 0.00 -21.88
C ASN A 387 -26.19 -0.41 -23.14
N ASP A 388 -25.63 -1.28 -24.00
CA ASP A 388 -26.25 -1.75 -25.25
C ASP A 388 -26.93 -3.12 -25.07
N GLY A 389 -28.28 -3.14 -25.07
CA GLY A 389 -29.08 -4.36 -25.29
C GLY A 389 -29.56 -5.16 -24.07
N PRO A 390 -30.24 -6.31 -24.31
CA PRO A 390 -30.98 -7.08 -23.30
C PRO A 390 -30.10 -7.95 -22.37
N VAL A 391 -28.77 -7.94 -22.52
CA VAL A 391 -27.83 -8.66 -21.61
C VAL A 391 -27.88 -8.11 -20.17
N SER A 392 -28.56 -6.98 -20.00
CA SER A 392 -28.89 -6.34 -18.73
C SER A 392 -30.13 -6.90 -18.01
N ALA A 393 -31.00 -7.65 -18.69
CA ALA A 393 -32.25 -8.21 -18.17
C ALA A 393 -32.48 -9.62 -18.73
N GLY A 394 -32.22 -10.65 -17.93
CA GLY A 394 -32.35 -12.05 -18.35
C GLY A 394 -33.82 -12.43 -18.53
N ALA A 395 -34.06 -13.54 -19.23
CA ALA A 395 -35.40 -14.10 -19.46
C ALA A 395 -36.20 -14.35 -18.16
N ASP A 396 -35.50 -14.52 -17.04
CA ASP A 396 -36.07 -14.78 -15.70
C ASP A 396 -36.08 -13.54 -14.78
N GLY A 397 -35.81 -12.34 -15.31
CA GLY A 397 -35.73 -11.10 -14.52
C GLY A 397 -34.46 -10.96 -13.66
N GLN A 398 -33.51 -11.91 -13.74
CA GLN A 398 -32.20 -11.78 -13.08
C GLN A 398 -31.30 -10.83 -13.88
N GLY A 399 -30.88 -9.72 -13.24
CA GLY A 399 -29.93 -8.77 -13.80
C GLY A 399 -28.46 -9.20 -13.62
N VAL A 400 -27.53 -8.30 -13.96
CA VAL A 400 -26.10 -8.53 -13.74
C VAL A 400 -25.78 -8.62 -12.24
N VAL A 401 -25.05 -9.66 -11.84
CA VAL A 401 -24.64 -9.90 -10.45
C VAL A 401 -23.14 -9.69 -10.30
N LEU A 402 -22.74 -8.71 -9.48
CA LEU A 402 -21.33 -8.51 -9.13
C LEU A 402 -20.85 -9.59 -8.16
N LEU A 403 -19.70 -10.17 -8.47
CA LEU A 403 -19.13 -11.28 -7.73
C LEU A 403 -17.98 -10.81 -6.83
N ALA A 404 -17.74 -11.54 -5.75
CA ALA A 404 -16.58 -11.32 -4.90
C ALA A 404 -15.28 -11.73 -5.60
N ASP A 405 -14.17 -11.11 -5.21
CA ASP A 405 -12.85 -11.48 -5.72
C ASP A 405 -12.52 -12.94 -5.43
N GLY A 406 -11.90 -13.62 -6.41
CA GLY A 406 -11.58 -15.05 -6.31
C GLY A 406 -12.76 -16.00 -6.52
N SER A 407 -13.98 -15.50 -6.67
CA SER A 407 -15.15 -16.32 -6.97
C SER A 407 -15.04 -17.01 -8.34
N GLY A 408 -15.68 -18.17 -8.47
CA GLY A 408 -15.71 -18.91 -9.73
C GLY A 408 -14.36 -19.45 -10.22
N GLY A 409 -13.32 -19.46 -9.37
CA GLY A 409 -11.99 -19.96 -9.72
C GLY A 409 -11.08 -18.94 -10.43
N VAL A 410 -11.54 -17.69 -10.57
CA VAL A 410 -10.80 -16.65 -11.30
C VAL A 410 -9.91 -15.87 -10.34
N LYS A 411 -8.58 -15.96 -10.53
CA LYS A 411 -7.60 -15.18 -9.76
C LYS A 411 -7.22 -13.90 -10.52
N HIS A 412 -7.41 -12.73 -9.92
CA HIS A 412 -7.07 -11.44 -10.54
C HIS A 412 -5.60 -11.30 -10.93
N ARG A 413 -4.67 -11.96 -10.23
CA ARG A 413 -3.27 -12.02 -10.63
C ARG A 413 -3.08 -12.70 -11.99
N GLU A 414 -3.87 -13.73 -12.28
CA GLU A 414 -3.87 -14.39 -13.58
C GLU A 414 -4.56 -13.53 -14.64
N LEU A 415 -5.69 -12.88 -14.32
CA LEU A 415 -6.37 -11.95 -15.22
C LEU A 415 -5.41 -10.85 -15.67
N THR A 416 -4.73 -10.23 -14.71
CA THR A 416 -3.76 -9.15 -14.96
C THR A 416 -2.62 -9.60 -15.88
N ARG A 417 -2.14 -10.83 -15.73
CA ARG A 417 -1.09 -11.40 -16.58
C ARG A 417 -1.57 -11.66 -18.01
N LYS A 418 -2.82 -12.12 -18.17
CA LYS A 418 -3.41 -12.49 -19.47
C LYS A 418 -4.05 -11.30 -20.21
N LEU A 419 -4.30 -10.17 -19.54
CA LEU A 419 -5.04 -9.04 -20.12
C LEU A 419 -4.28 -8.27 -21.22
N PRO A 420 -2.98 -7.93 -21.09
CA PRO A 420 -2.26 -7.20 -22.13
C PRO A 420 -2.32 -7.84 -23.53
N PRO A 421 -2.05 -9.16 -23.70
CA PRO A 421 -2.17 -9.78 -25.01
C PRO A 421 -3.63 -9.86 -25.50
N ALA A 422 -4.62 -9.88 -24.62
CA ALA A 422 -6.03 -9.85 -25.00
C ALA A 422 -6.48 -8.45 -25.48
N LEU A 423 -5.84 -7.39 -25.00
CA LEU A 423 -6.09 -6.01 -25.40
C LEU A 423 -5.29 -5.58 -26.65
N ALA A 424 -4.35 -6.40 -27.12
CA ALA A 424 -3.60 -6.11 -28.34
C ALA A 424 -4.53 -6.19 -29.56
N PRO A 425 -4.47 -5.23 -30.50
CA PRO A 425 -5.28 -5.29 -31.71
C PRO A 425 -4.98 -6.58 -32.47
N HIS A 426 -6.02 -7.38 -32.72
CA HIS A 426 -5.91 -8.54 -33.59
C HIS A 426 -5.56 -8.06 -35.00
N THR A 427 -4.28 -8.13 -35.37
CA THR A 427 -3.91 -8.10 -36.79
C THR A 427 -4.48 -9.36 -37.42
N ALA A 428 -5.60 -9.20 -38.13
CA ALA A 428 -6.09 -10.19 -39.08
C ALA A 428 -4.98 -10.42 -40.12
N GLY A 429 -4.31 -11.57 -40.03
CA GLY A 429 -3.20 -11.95 -40.88
C GLY A 429 -2.91 -13.43 -40.71
N THR A 430 -3.49 -14.21 -41.61
CA THR A 430 -3.30 -15.64 -41.85
C THR A 430 -1.88 -16.17 -41.58
N ALA A 431 -1.77 -17.19 -40.73
CA ALA A 431 -0.64 -18.13 -40.74
C ALA A 431 -1.06 -19.48 -40.13
N ASP A 432 -1.51 -20.35 -41.03
CA ASP A 432 -1.37 -21.81 -41.10
C ASP A 432 -1.10 -22.58 -39.78
N GLU A 433 -2.15 -23.25 -39.29
CA GLU A 433 -2.07 -24.33 -38.31
C GLU A 433 -1.56 -25.61 -39.00
N SER A 434 -0.25 -25.85 -38.97
CA SER A 434 0.26 -27.22 -39.08
C SER A 434 1.64 -27.39 -38.44
N SER A 435 1.69 -27.95 -37.23
CA SER A 435 2.62 -29.04 -36.89
C SER A 435 2.41 -29.60 -35.48
N PRO A 436 2.53 -30.93 -35.30
CA PRO A 436 2.07 -31.63 -34.10
C PRO A 436 3.08 -31.61 -32.96
N THR A 437 2.53 -31.74 -31.75
CA THR A 437 3.18 -32.09 -30.48
C THR A 437 4.36 -33.04 -30.64
N GLN A 438 5.54 -32.63 -30.18
CA GLN A 438 6.67 -33.53 -29.91
C GLN A 438 7.00 -33.55 -28.40
N PRO A 439 7.42 -34.72 -27.87
CA PRO A 439 7.57 -34.95 -26.45
C PRO A 439 8.86 -34.31 -25.91
N ARG A 440 8.80 -33.92 -24.62
CA ARG A 440 9.94 -33.42 -23.86
C ARG A 440 11.12 -34.40 -23.94
N ARG A 441 12.22 -33.97 -24.56
CA ARG A 441 13.54 -34.60 -24.45
C ARG A 441 14.58 -33.60 -23.97
N GLU A 442 15.28 -33.99 -22.93
CA GLU A 442 16.52 -33.40 -22.45
C GLU A 442 17.62 -33.50 -23.54
N ARG A 443 18.19 -32.36 -23.96
CA ARG A 443 19.59 -32.26 -24.45
C ARG A 443 20.00 -30.80 -24.69
N ARG A 444 20.95 -30.31 -23.89
CA ARG A 444 21.70 -29.05 -24.11
C ARG A 444 22.44 -29.11 -25.46
N GLN A 445 22.30 -28.09 -26.29
CA GLN A 445 22.98 -27.98 -27.60
C GLN A 445 23.73 -26.64 -27.82
N ARG A 446 24.04 -25.83 -26.78
CA ARG A 446 24.82 -24.60 -26.98
C ARG A 446 26.06 -24.57 -26.08
N PRO A 447 27.26 -24.25 -26.62
CA PRO A 447 28.46 -24.09 -25.81
C PRO A 447 28.30 -22.90 -24.84
N ARG A 448 28.79 -23.08 -23.61
CA ARG A 448 28.82 -22.02 -22.59
C ARG A 448 29.68 -20.86 -23.09
N VAL A 449 29.19 -19.65 -22.89
CA VAL A 449 29.93 -18.42 -23.21
C VAL A 449 30.22 -17.73 -21.89
N ASP A 450 31.49 -17.75 -21.49
CA ASP A 450 31.98 -17.06 -20.31
C ASP A 450 32.46 -15.65 -20.67
N ALA A 451 32.39 -14.71 -19.72
CA ALA A 451 33.05 -13.41 -19.88
C ALA A 451 34.58 -13.59 -19.89
N PRO A 452 35.35 -12.65 -20.48
CA PRO A 452 36.80 -12.70 -20.48
C PRO A 452 37.39 -12.87 -19.07
N ARG A 453 38.52 -13.58 -18.97
CA ARG A 453 39.26 -13.64 -17.69
C ARG A 453 39.70 -12.22 -17.30
N GLY A 454 39.57 -11.91 -16.01
CA GLY A 454 39.89 -10.61 -15.45
C GLY A 454 38.73 -9.60 -15.40
N THR A 455 37.54 -9.94 -15.92
CA THR A 455 36.31 -9.13 -15.74
C THR A 455 36.10 -8.81 -14.26
N ARG A 456 35.90 -7.54 -13.94
CA ARG A 456 35.70 -7.03 -12.59
C ARG A 456 34.22 -7.06 -12.24
N ILE A 457 33.87 -7.80 -11.20
CA ILE A 457 32.49 -7.93 -10.72
C ILE A 457 32.43 -7.37 -9.30
N LEU A 458 31.51 -6.43 -9.07
CA LEU A 458 31.18 -5.95 -7.74
C LEU A 458 29.99 -6.74 -7.19
N VAL A 459 30.14 -7.35 -6.02
CA VAL A 459 29.06 -8.05 -5.32
C VAL A 459 28.66 -7.26 -4.08
N VAL A 460 27.39 -6.88 -4.00
CA VAL A 460 26.80 -6.08 -2.91
C VAL A 460 25.73 -6.92 -2.21
N ASP A 461 26.02 -7.39 -0.99
CA ASP A 461 25.13 -8.25 -0.21
C ASP A 461 25.49 -8.15 1.28
N ASP A 462 24.51 -8.06 2.19
CA ASP A 462 24.74 -7.93 3.63
C ASP A 462 25.23 -9.25 4.27
N SER A 463 24.92 -10.38 3.63
CA SER A 463 25.33 -11.70 4.08
C SER A 463 26.77 -12.01 3.68
N ARG A 464 27.66 -12.04 4.68
CA ARG A 464 29.05 -12.52 4.51
C ARG A 464 29.09 -13.88 3.80
N THR A 465 28.21 -14.81 4.16
CA THR A 465 28.17 -16.15 3.55
C THR A 465 27.89 -16.09 2.05
N ILE A 466 26.97 -15.22 1.62
CA ILE A 466 26.62 -15.07 0.19
C ILE A 466 27.77 -14.38 -0.56
N ARG A 467 28.32 -13.29 -0.01
CA ARG A 467 29.48 -12.60 -0.59
C ARG A 467 30.66 -13.53 -0.80
N GLU A 468 31.01 -14.30 0.23
CA GLU A 468 32.11 -15.26 0.17
C GLU A 468 31.82 -16.39 -0.81
N SER A 469 30.58 -16.91 -0.84
CA SER A 469 30.18 -17.95 -1.80
C SER A 469 30.29 -17.49 -3.25
N LEU A 470 29.76 -16.30 -3.57
CA LEU A 470 29.88 -15.69 -4.89
C LEU A 470 31.34 -15.40 -5.26
N ARG A 471 32.14 -14.89 -4.32
CA ARG A 471 33.58 -14.65 -4.54
C ARG A 471 34.28 -15.94 -4.96
N HIS A 472 34.22 -16.97 -4.14
CA HIS A 472 34.91 -18.24 -4.42
C HIS A 472 34.46 -18.85 -5.74
N MET A 473 33.16 -18.81 -6.02
CA MET A 473 32.56 -19.36 -7.23
C MET A 473 33.03 -18.63 -8.50
N LEU A 474 33.10 -17.30 -8.47
CA LEU A 474 33.42 -16.46 -9.63
C LEU A 474 34.94 -16.32 -9.84
N GLU A 475 35.74 -16.24 -8.77
CA GLU A 475 37.21 -16.21 -8.84
C GLU A 475 37.78 -17.50 -9.45
N GLN A 476 37.18 -18.66 -9.14
CA GLN A 476 37.56 -19.94 -9.77
C GLN A 476 37.40 -19.94 -11.30
N SER A 477 36.55 -19.07 -11.84
CA SER A 477 36.38 -18.89 -13.29
C SER A 477 37.25 -17.75 -13.84
N GLY A 478 38.11 -17.14 -13.03
CA GLY A 478 39.08 -16.14 -13.43
C GLY A 478 38.58 -14.69 -13.40
N TYR A 479 37.47 -14.40 -12.72
CA TYR A 479 36.97 -13.03 -12.51
C TYR A 479 37.63 -12.35 -11.31
N ARG A 480 37.69 -11.02 -11.31
CA ARG A 480 38.16 -10.20 -10.18
C ARG A 480 36.97 -9.68 -9.40
N ILE A 481 36.89 -10.01 -8.12
CA ILE A 481 35.69 -9.72 -7.31
C ILE A 481 35.97 -8.64 -6.29
N HIS A 482 35.12 -7.61 -6.29
CA HIS A 482 35.04 -6.62 -5.21
C HIS A 482 33.78 -6.91 -4.39
N LEU A 483 33.86 -6.74 -3.06
CA LEU A 483 32.77 -7.03 -2.15
C LEU A 483 32.34 -5.77 -1.42
N ALA A 484 31.03 -5.56 -1.30
CA ALA A 484 30.41 -4.51 -0.50
C ALA A 484 29.31 -5.10 0.40
N GLU A 485 29.20 -4.63 1.64
CA GLU A 485 28.21 -5.11 2.62
C GLU A 485 26.96 -4.25 2.75
N SER A 486 26.99 -3.08 2.12
CA SER A 486 25.90 -2.11 2.15
C SER A 486 25.73 -1.47 0.77
N GLY A 487 24.56 -0.88 0.52
CA GLY A 487 24.26 -0.21 -0.72
C GLY A 487 25.11 1.03 -0.94
N GLU A 488 25.34 1.85 0.09
CA GLU A 488 26.19 3.04 0.02
C GLU A 488 27.66 2.65 -0.25
N GLN A 489 28.19 1.65 0.44
CA GLN A 489 29.53 1.12 0.14
C GLN A 489 29.61 0.58 -1.30
N GLY A 490 28.55 -0.08 -1.77
CA GLY A 490 28.45 -0.56 -3.14
C GLY A 490 28.48 0.57 -4.18
N LEU A 491 27.81 1.69 -3.91
CA LEU A 491 27.84 2.88 -4.78
C LEU A 491 29.23 3.50 -4.85
N GLU A 492 29.88 3.69 -3.70
CA GLU A 492 31.26 4.21 -3.63
C GLU A 492 32.25 3.33 -4.39
N LEU A 493 32.14 2.01 -4.22
CA LEU A 493 32.97 1.03 -4.93
C LEU A 493 32.68 1.02 -6.44
N ALA A 494 31.42 1.17 -6.84
CA ALA A 494 31.05 1.21 -8.26
C ALA A 494 31.69 2.41 -8.98
N GLU A 495 31.76 3.57 -8.32
CA GLU A 495 32.41 4.76 -8.87
C GLU A 495 33.94 4.65 -8.88
N ARG A 496 34.52 4.16 -7.78
CA ARG A 496 35.98 4.10 -7.60
C ARG A 496 36.63 2.99 -8.42
N GLU A 497 36.11 1.76 -8.31
CA GLU A 497 36.73 0.57 -8.91
C GLU A 497 36.31 0.36 -10.37
N ARG A 498 35.24 1.04 -10.80
CA ARG A 498 34.62 0.97 -12.14
C ARG A 498 34.47 -0.48 -12.61
N PRO A 499 33.66 -1.30 -11.92
CA PRO A 499 33.46 -2.69 -12.28
C PRO A 499 32.82 -2.81 -13.67
N ASP A 500 32.91 -4.00 -14.26
CA ASP A 500 32.31 -4.31 -15.55
C ASP A 500 30.90 -4.91 -15.37
N LEU A 501 30.57 -5.38 -14.17
CA LEU A 501 29.29 -5.97 -13.78
C LEU A 501 29.04 -5.75 -12.27
N ILE A 502 27.80 -5.47 -11.89
CA ILE A 502 27.37 -5.43 -10.49
C ILE A 502 26.37 -6.55 -10.23
N ILE A 503 26.55 -7.28 -9.14
CA ILE A 503 25.57 -8.21 -8.57
C ILE A 503 25.09 -7.58 -7.25
N LEU A 504 23.80 -7.26 -7.17
CA LEU A 504 23.23 -6.37 -6.14
C LEU A 504 22.05 -7.03 -5.43
N ASP A 505 22.13 -7.23 -4.12
CA ASP A 505 20.98 -7.68 -3.33
C ASP A 505 19.89 -6.61 -3.25
N ILE A 506 18.63 -7.04 -3.17
CA ILE A 506 17.50 -6.13 -2.99
C ILE A 506 17.44 -5.60 -1.55
N ILE A 507 17.74 -6.45 -0.57
CA ILE A 507 17.64 -6.13 0.85
C ILE A 507 19.04 -5.85 1.37
N LEU A 508 19.30 -4.61 1.78
CA LEU A 508 20.58 -4.15 2.30
C LEU A 508 20.33 -3.34 3.59
N PRO A 509 21.33 -3.18 4.46
CA PRO A 509 21.15 -2.61 5.79
C PRO A 509 20.88 -1.09 5.81
N ASP A 510 21.32 -0.37 4.78
CA ASP A 510 21.33 1.10 4.71
C ASP A 510 20.32 1.66 3.70
N ILE A 511 20.39 1.24 2.45
CA ILE A 511 19.48 1.66 1.36
C ILE A 511 18.97 0.44 0.61
N SER A 512 17.74 0.47 0.10
CA SER A 512 17.24 -0.64 -0.73
C SER A 512 18.10 -0.83 -2.00
N GLY A 513 18.28 -2.07 -2.46
CA GLY A 513 19.02 -2.36 -3.70
C GLY A 513 18.42 -1.67 -4.93
N PHE A 514 17.11 -1.40 -4.93
CA PHE A 514 16.46 -0.60 -5.96
C PHE A 514 16.88 0.88 -5.92
N ARG A 515 17.05 1.45 -4.72
CA ARG A 515 17.56 2.82 -4.55
C ARG A 515 19.01 2.92 -5.03
N ALA A 516 19.84 1.93 -4.68
CA ALA A 516 21.21 1.82 -5.19
C ALA A 516 21.22 1.74 -6.73
N LEU A 517 20.41 0.87 -7.35
CA LEU A 517 20.28 0.80 -8.81
C LEU A 517 19.86 2.14 -9.43
N ARG A 518 18.90 2.85 -8.84
CA ARG A 518 18.47 4.17 -9.36
C ARG A 518 19.61 5.20 -9.29
N ARG A 519 20.38 5.22 -8.20
CA ARG A 519 21.54 6.12 -8.07
C ARG A 519 22.62 5.77 -9.10
N LEU A 520 22.90 4.48 -9.30
CA LEU A 520 23.80 4.01 -10.37
C LEU A 520 23.33 4.49 -11.75
N ARG A 521 22.03 4.39 -12.05
CA ARG A 521 21.42 4.83 -13.33
C ARG A 521 21.41 6.35 -13.51
N LYS A 522 21.35 7.14 -12.44
CA LYS A 522 21.40 8.61 -12.49
C LYS A 522 22.82 9.16 -12.68
N HIS A 523 23.85 8.43 -12.25
CA HIS A 523 25.22 8.92 -12.28
C HIS A 523 25.93 8.62 -13.63
N PRO A 524 26.52 9.64 -14.31
CA PRO A 524 27.08 9.51 -15.65
C PRO A 524 28.08 8.38 -15.85
N GLY A 525 28.90 8.08 -14.84
CA GLY A 525 29.95 7.07 -14.90
C GLY A 525 29.51 5.64 -14.59
N THR A 526 28.30 5.46 -14.07
CA THR A 526 27.77 4.14 -13.65
C THR A 526 26.47 3.76 -14.36
N ARG A 527 25.85 4.70 -15.10
CA ARG A 527 24.52 4.51 -15.68
C ARG A 527 24.41 3.33 -16.65
N ASP A 528 25.50 2.99 -17.33
CA ASP A 528 25.54 1.91 -18.32
C ASP A 528 26.10 0.60 -17.77
N LEU A 529 26.39 0.53 -16.46
CA LEU A 529 26.92 -0.69 -15.85
C LEU A 529 25.85 -1.80 -15.87
N PRO A 530 26.16 -3.00 -16.38
CA PRO A 530 25.26 -4.13 -16.24
C PRO A 530 25.03 -4.46 -14.75
N VAL A 531 23.77 -4.59 -14.34
CA VAL A 531 23.39 -4.93 -12.95
C VAL A 531 22.50 -6.17 -12.91
N ILE A 532 22.92 -7.18 -12.15
CA ILE A 532 22.14 -8.37 -11.80
C ILE A 532 21.60 -8.19 -10.39
N MET A 533 20.28 -8.22 -10.22
CA MET A 533 19.67 -8.13 -8.89
C MET A 533 19.53 -9.51 -8.23
N ILE A 534 19.64 -9.60 -6.90
CA ILE A 534 19.41 -10.84 -6.13
C ILE A 534 18.17 -10.70 -5.21
N SER A 535 17.31 -11.73 -5.08
CA SER A 535 16.14 -11.77 -4.16
C SER A 535 15.96 -13.14 -3.53
N GLY A 536 15.50 -13.20 -2.28
CA GLY A 536 15.05 -14.44 -1.62
C GLY A 536 13.56 -14.79 -1.74
N ASN A 537 12.75 -14.05 -2.50
CA ASN A 537 11.29 -14.26 -2.57
C ASN A 537 10.85 -15.01 -3.84
N SER A 538 10.44 -16.27 -3.69
CA SER A 538 10.31 -17.30 -4.75
C SER A 538 9.01 -17.29 -5.59
N GLY A 539 8.29 -16.17 -5.68
CA GLY A 539 6.88 -16.17 -6.09
C GLY A 539 6.54 -15.46 -7.41
N ALA A 540 6.89 -16.04 -8.55
CA ALA A 540 6.20 -15.88 -9.85
C ALA A 540 6.01 -14.46 -10.42
N VAL A 541 7.07 -13.67 -10.57
CA VAL A 541 7.06 -12.49 -11.49
C VAL A 541 8.43 -12.27 -12.20
N GLU A 542 9.41 -13.13 -11.94
CA GLU A 542 10.83 -12.85 -12.23
C GLU A 542 11.19 -12.79 -13.72
N LYS A 543 10.48 -13.48 -14.62
CA LYS A 543 10.77 -13.41 -16.06
C LYS A 543 10.23 -12.16 -16.76
N PHE A 544 9.24 -11.47 -16.18
CA PHE A 544 8.63 -10.27 -16.78
C PHE A 544 9.27 -8.96 -16.26
N PHE A 545 10.09 -9.05 -15.22
CA PHE A 545 10.71 -7.92 -14.51
C PHE A 545 12.04 -7.44 -15.10
N LEU A 546 12.67 -8.23 -15.97
CA LEU A 546 14.01 -7.99 -16.50
C LEU A 546 14.11 -6.87 -17.55
N GLN A 547 13.00 -6.42 -18.13
CA GLN A 547 13.05 -5.44 -19.22
C GLN A 547 12.76 -3.99 -18.79
N ARG A 548 12.38 -3.74 -17.52
CA ARG A 548 11.59 -2.55 -17.17
C ARG A 548 11.92 -1.81 -15.88
N VAL A 549 12.92 -2.25 -15.12
CA VAL A 549 13.43 -1.54 -13.91
C VAL A 549 14.88 -1.05 -14.10
N GLY A 550 15.41 -1.20 -15.31
CA GLY A 550 16.80 -0.86 -15.62
C GLY A 550 17.83 -1.83 -15.03
N ALA A 551 17.41 -2.89 -14.33
CA ALA A 551 18.26 -4.04 -14.03
C ALA A 551 18.34 -4.93 -15.28
N ASP A 552 19.52 -5.48 -15.54
CA ASP A 552 19.80 -6.23 -16.77
C ASP A 552 19.54 -7.74 -16.60
N ASP A 553 19.66 -8.28 -15.37
CA ASP A 553 19.27 -9.66 -15.04
C ASP A 553 18.89 -9.83 -13.55
N PHE A 554 18.53 -11.08 -13.18
CA PHE A 554 18.07 -11.46 -11.86
C PHE A 554 18.60 -12.85 -11.44
N ILE A 555 18.87 -13.03 -10.14
CA ILE A 555 19.19 -14.30 -9.49
C ILE A 555 18.31 -14.50 -8.24
N GLN A 556 17.65 -15.64 -8.13
CA GLN A 556 16.83 -16.00 -6.97
C GLN A 556 17.66 -16.75 -5.91
N LYS A 557 17.58 -16.35 -4.62
CA LYS A 557 18.13 -17.09 -3.47
C LYS A 557 17.16 -18.21 -3.04
N PRO A 558 17.66 -19.39 -2.64
CA PRO A 558 19.05 -19.82 -2.74
C PRO A 558 19.44 -20.12 -4.20
N PHE A 559 20.68 -19.78 -4.58
CA PHE A 559 21.23 -20.06 -5.90
C PHE A 559 22.52 -20.86 -5.80
N GLY A 560 22.82 -21.65 -6.84
CA GLY A 560 24.08 -22.34 -6.99
C GLY A 560 24.91 -21.78 -8.14
N ARG A 561 25.95 -22.53 -8.51
CA ARG A 561 26.84 -22.16 -9.63
C ARG A 561 26.10 -22.01 -10.94
N PHE A 562 25.08 -22.84 -11.18
CA PHE A 562 24.40 -22.81 -12.46
C PHE A 562 23.63 -21.50 -12.67
N GLU A 563 22.91 -21.03 -11.66
CA GLU A 563 22.07 -19.83 -11.74
C GLU A 563 22.91 -18.56 -11.92
N ALA A 564 23.99 -18.42 -11.14
CA ALA A 564 24.87 -17.26 -11.20
C ALA A 564 25.55 -17.11 -12.58
N PHE A 565 26.15 -18.19 -13.09
CA PHE A 565 26.78 -18.16 -14.42
C PHE A 565 25.76 -18.02 -15.55
N SER A 566 24.56 -18.59 -15.40
CA SER A 566 23.50 -18.43 -16.41
C SER A 566 23.03 -16.98 -16.53
N ALA A 567 23.03 -16.20 -15.43
CA ALA A 567 22.70 -14.78 -15.47
C ALA A 567 23.78 -13.98 -16.21
N ILE A 568 25.05 -14.25 -15.91
CA ILE A 568 26.18 -13.61 -16.62
C ILE A 568 26.15 -13.95 -18.12
N GLU A 569 25.91 -15.21 -18.47
CA GLU A 569 25.81 -15.65 -19.87
C GLU A 569 24.68 -14.92 -20.62
N ARG A 570 23.53 -14.71 -19.97
CA ARG A 570 22.42 -13.94 -20.56
C ARG A 570 22.80 -12.50 -20.85
N LEU A 571 23.56 -11.85 -19.96
CA LEU A 571 24.07 -10.48 -20.19
C LEU A 571 25.07 -10.38 -21.33
N ILE A 572 25.93 -11.39 -21.50
CA ILE A 572 26.87 -11.45 -22.64
C ILE A 572 26.09 -11.57 -23.94
N ARG A 573 25.12 -12.49 -23.98
CA ARG A 573 24.31 -12.74 -25.19
C ARG A 573 23.39 -11.58 -25.55
N ALA A 574 22.90 -10.83 -24.56
CA ALA A 574 22.16 -9.58 -24.77
C ALA A 574 23.06 -8.39 -25.21
N GLY A 575 24.38 -8.59 -25.25
CA GLY A 575 25.37 -7.59 -25.63
C GLY A 575 25.60 -6.50 -24.57
N ALA A 576 24.93 -6.54 -23.42
CA ALA A 576 25.07 -5.56 -22.35
C ALA A 576 26.49 -5.57 -21.76
N LEU A 577 27.00 -6.76 -21.42
CA LEU A 577 28.36 -6.92 -20.93
C LEU A 577 29.40 -6.76 -22.06
N GLY A 578 29.08 -7.21 -23.27
CA GLY A 578 29.95 -7.09 -24.43
C GLY A 578 30.24 -5.63 -24.83
N ARG A 579 29.22 -4.77 -24.83
CA ARG A 579 29.39 -3.32 -25.10
C ARG A 579 30.27 -2.63 -24.07
N ARG A 580 30.13 -3.01 -22.79
CA ARG A 580 30.90 -2.43 -21.68
C ARG A 580 32.37 -2.83 -21.71
N LEU A 581 32.68 -4.05 -22.15
CA LEU A 581 34.06 -4.55 -22.26
C LEU A 581 34.76 -4.05 -23.54
N ALA A 582 34.01 -3.54 -24.52
CA ALA A 582 34.54 -3.04 -25.80
C ALA A 582 34.87 -1.54 -25.80
N GLY A 583 34.51 -0.81 -24.73
CA GLY A 583 34.82 0.61 -24.52
C GLY A 583 35.47 0.84 -23.17
#